data_AF-A0A925HE15-F1
#
_entry.id   AF-A0A925HE15-F1
#
_cell.length_a   1.000
_cell.length_b   1.000
_cell.length_c   1.000
_cell.angle_alpha   90.00
_cell.angle_beta   90.00
_cell.angle_gamma   90.00
#
_symmetry.space_group_name_H-M   'P 1'
#
loop_
_entity.id
_entity.type
_entity.pdbx_description
1 polymer ?
#
loop_
_entity_poly.entity_id
_entity_poly.type
_entity_poly.pdbx_seq_one_letter_code
_entity_poly.pdbx_strand_id
1 'polypeptide(L)'
;FGAMLGVALAASAFFRTARTTLVALLGFWIFACLIAPRVAADVSERVYPAPSRVEFWRDVSREMSEGIDGHNPTDRRREELKQRVLAQYGVGRVEDLPVNFGGISLQAGEEHGDRVFDRHYGRLWTAYERQNRVHEIAALIAPLVAIRNVSMGVAGTDWWAHKDFARAAEEYRRTLQRQLNDNITFNSRTGQTYLANASLWSQAAPFEYEPLVLSRVVRHHALSFALLVVWCVAAAALAFFAAKRVRLD
;
A
#
# COMPACT_ATOMS: atom_id res chain seq x y z
N PHE A 1 25.68 -9.12 -6.99
CA PHE A 1 26.88 -9.34 -7.83
C PHE A 1 27.46 -10.75 -7.68
N GLY A 2 27.77 -11.25 -6.47
CA GLY A 2 28.35 -12.59 -6.28
C GLY A 2 27.56 -13.76 -6.91
N ALA A 3 26.23 -13.76 -6.80
CA ALA A 3 25.40 -14.81 -7.40
C ALA A 3 25.54 -14.92 -8.93
N MET A 4 25.55 -13.78 -9.64
CA MET A 4 25.70 -13.74 -11.10
C MET A 4 27.12 -14.10 -11.54
N LEU A 5 28.14 -13.77 -10.74
CA LEU A 5 29.51 -14.18 -11.00
C LEU A 5 29.67 -15.70 -10.91
N GLY A 6 29.07 -16.35 -9.90
CA GLY A 6 29.10 -17.82 -9.80
C GLY A 6 28.40 -18.50 -10.97
N VAL A 7 27.25 -17.98 -11.42
CA VAL A 7 26.55 -18.47 -12.62
C VAL A 7 27.40 -18.29 -13.87
N ALA A 8 28.06 -17.14 -14.03
CA ALA A 8 28.94 -16.88 -15.17
C ALA A 8 30.17 -17.79 -15.20
N LEU A 9 30.83 -17.97 -14.05
CA LEU A 9 32.00 -18.87 -13.92
C LEU A 9 31.61 -20.32 -14.19
N ALA A 10 30.45 -20.76 -13.69
CA ALA A 10 29.95 -22.09 -13.97
C ALA A 10 29.65 -22.28 -15.45
N ALA A 11 28.90 -21.37 -16.07
CA ALA A 11 28.64 -21.43 -17.51
C ALA A 11 29.97 -21.54 -18.29
N SER A 12 30.97 -20.72 -17.97
CA SER A 12 32.29 -20.78 -18.60
C SER A 12 33.01 -22.11 -18.44
N ALA A 13 32.85 -22.81 -17.30
CA ALA A 13 33.44 -24.12 -17.07
C ALA A 13 32.63 -25.29 -17.66
N PHE A 14 31.32 -25.11 -17.89
CA PHE A 14 30.44 -26.16 -18.42
C PHE A 14 30.37 -26.15 -19.95
N PHE A 15 30.47 -24.99 -20.58
CA PHE A 15 30.40 -24.85 -22.04
C PHE A 15 31.78 -24.94 -22.70
N ARG A 16 31.85 -25.65 -23.82
CA ARG A 16 33.11 -25.94 -24.54
C ARG A 16 33.68 -24.74 -25.32
N THR A 17 32.87 -23.72 -25.60
CA THR A 17 33.32 -22.54 -26.37
C THR A 17 32.82 -21.24 -25.75
N ALA A 18 33.62 -20.19 -25.87
CA ALA A 18 33.25 -18.85 -25.41
C ALA A 18 31.96 -18.33 -26.07
N ARG A 19 31.74 -18.68 -27.35
CA ARG A 19 30.52 -18.30 -28.08
C ARG A 19 29.26 -18.90 -27.44
N THR A 20 29.28 -20.20 -27.13
CA THR A 20 28.13 -20.87 -26.49
C THR A 20 27.88 -20.34 -25.08
N THR A 21 28.93 -20.06 -24.31
CA THR A 21 28.81 -19.46 -22.98
C THR A 21 28.16 -18.09 -23.04
N LEU A 22 28.62 -17.24 -23.96
CA LEU A 22 28.08 -15.89 -24.12
C LEU A 22 26.60 -15.91 -24.49
N VAL A 23 26.21 -16.75 -25.46
CA VAL A 23 24.81 -16.88 -25.89
C VAL A 23 23.93 -17.40 -24.74
N ALA A 24 24.40 -18.40 -23.99
CA ALA A 24 23.65 -18.94 -22.86
C ALA A 24 23.46 -17.90 -21.73
N LEU A 25 24.52 -17.18 -21.36
CA LEU A 25 24.46 -16.15 -20.32
C LEU A 25 23.59 -14.96 -20.75
N LEU A 26 23.66 -14.54 -22.01
CA LEU A 26 22.80 -13.49 -22.54
C LEU A 26 21.34 -13.93 -22.53
N GLY A 27 21.04 -15.15 -22.96
CA GLY A 27 19.69 -15.72 -22.92
C GLY A 27 19.14 -15.80 -21.50
N PHE A 28 19.95 -16.29 -20.55
CA PHE A 28 19.59 -16.30 -19.13
C PHE A 28 19.34 -14.90 -18.60
N TRP A 29 20.21 -13.93 -18.93
CA TRP A 29 20.04 -12.55 -18.51
C TRP A 29 18.76 -11.92 -19.08
N ILE A 30 18.48 -12.12 -20.36
CA ILE A 30 17.22 -11.65 -20.99
C ILE A 30 16.02 -12.26 -20.26
N PHE A 31 16.06 -13.56 -20.03
CA PHE A 31 14.98 -14.25 -19.34
C PHE A 31 14.79 -13.73 -17.90
N ALA A 32 15.86 -13.72 -17.09
CA ALA A 32 15.79 -13.38 -15.68
C ALA A 32 15.52 -11.88 -15.42
N CYS A 33 16.04 -10.98 -16.26
CA CYS A 33 15.93 -9.53 -16.02
C CYS A 33 14.76 -8.87 -16.75
N LEU A 34 14.32 -9.40 -17.90
CA LEU A 34 13.26 -8.79 -18.72
C LEU A 34 11.99 -9.64 -18.74
N ILE A 35 12.10 -10.93 -19.10
CA ILE A 35 10.93 -11.78 -19.35
C ILE A 35 10.27 -12.18 -18.03
N ALA A 36 11.01 -12.78 -17.09
CA ALA A 36 10.46 -13.34 -15.86
C ALA A 36 9.76 -12.27 -14.99
N PRO A 37 10.31 -11.05 -14.77
CA PRO A 37 9.61 -10.02 -14.02
C PRO A 37 8.32 -9.56 -14.72
N ARG A 38 8.33 -9.47 -16.05
CA ARG A 38 7.16 -9.07 -16.83
C ARG A 38 6.06 -10.14 -16.79
N VAL A 39 6.43 -11.40 -16.96
CA VAL A 39 5.50 -12.53 -16.84
C VAL A 39 4.93 -12.59 -15.42
N ALA A 40 5.74 -12.37 -14.39
CA ALA A 40 5.26 -12.31 -13.01
C ALA A 40 4.22 -11.19 -12.81
N ALA A 41 4.45 -10.02 -13.40
CA ALA A 41 3.48 -8.92 -13.40
C ALA A 41 2.17 -9.30 -14.08
N ASP A 42 2.22 -9.78 -15.32
CA ASP A 42 1.04 -10.16 -16.09
C ASP A 42 0.25 -11.31 -15.43
N VAL A 43 0.95 -12.30 -14.84
CA VAL A 43 0.32 -13.40 -14.09
C VAL A 43 -0.33 -12.86 -12.81
N SER A 44 0.35 -11.97 -12.10
CA SER A 44 -0.16 -11.42 -10.85
C SER A 44 -1.45 -10.62 -11.06
N GLU A 45 -1.53 -9.80 -12.11
CA GLU A 45 -2.72 -9.02 -12.46
C GLU A 45 -3.89 -9.92 -12.88
N ARG A 46 -3.62 -11.03 -13.57
CA ARG A 46 -4.66 -11.99 -13.98
C ARG A 46 -5.20 -12.81 -12.81
N VAL A 47 -4.33 -13.26 -11.91
CA VAL A 47 -4.72 -14.11 -10.76
C VAL A 47 -5.35 -13.27 -9.65
N TYR A 48 -4.86 -12.04 -9.45
CA TYR A 48 -5.34 -11.12 -8.42
C TYR A 48 -5.72 -9.78 -9.07
N PRO A 49 -6.86 -9.71 -9.78
CA PRO A 49 -7.29 -8.49 -10.44
C PRO A 49 -7.55 -7.36 -9.44
N ALA A 50 -7.05 -6.17 -9.77
CA ALA A 50 -7.39 -4.93 -9.07
C ALA A 50 -8.42 -4.14 -9.89
N PRO A 51 -9.31 -3.37 -9.26
CA PRO A 51 -10.25 -2.53 -10.00
C PRO A 51 -9.49 -1.52 -10.88
N SER A 52 -10.02 -1.25 -12.07
CA SER A 52 -9.51 -0.14 -12.86
C SER A 52 -9.73 1.19 -12.12
N ARG A 53 -8.92 2.20 -12.43
CA ARG A 53 -9.08 3.54 -11.83
C ARG A 53 -10.50 4.08 -12.00
N VAL A 54 -11.12 3.84 -13.15
CA VAL A 54 -12.48 4.30 -13.45
C VAL A 54 -13.50 3.55 -12.59
N GLU A 55 -13.40 2.24 -12.50
CA GLU A 55 -14.31 1.43 -11.65
C GLU A 55 -14.18 1.79 -10.18
N PHE A 56 -12.95 1.96 -9.69
CA PHE A 56 -12.68 2.36 -8.31
C PHE A 56 -13.39 3.68 -7.97
N TRP A 57 -13.19 4.73 -8.76
CA TRP A 57 -13.80 6.03 -8.47
C TRP A 57 -15.31 6.05 -8.71
N ARG A 58 -15.81 5.30 -9.69
CA ARG A 58 -17.25 5.11 -9.91
C ARG A 58 -17.89 4.47 -8.68
N ASP A 59 -17.30 3.39 -8.16
CA ASP A 59 -17.86 2.63 -7.05
C ASP A 59 -17.75 3.40 -5.72
N VAL A 60 -16.64 4.11 -5.48
CA VAL A 60 -16.50 5.05 -4.36
C VAL A 60 -17.54 6.15 -4.44
N SER A 61 -17.69 6.81 -5.59
CA SER A 61 -18.65 7.90 -5.78
C SER A 61 -20.09 7.44 -5.56
N ARG A 62 -20.44 6.24 -6.06
CA ARG A 62 -21.74 5.61 -5.82
C ARG A 62 -21.97 5.35 -4.34
N GLU A 63 -21.06 4.67 -3.65
CA GLU A 63 -21.24 4.33 -2.22
C GLU A 63 -21.18 5.57 -1.29
N MET A 64 -20.49 6.64 -1.71
CA MET A 64 -20.53 7.94 -1.03
C MET A 64 -21.93 8.59 -1.11
N SER A 65 -22.60 8.46 -2.25
CA SER A 65 -23.92 9.05 -2.50
C SER A 65 -25.06 8.19 -1.97
N GLU A 66 -25.08 6.90 -2.35
CA GLU A 66 -26.20 5.97 -2.13
C GLU A 66 -26.07 5.16 -0.83
N GLY A 67 -24.91 5.22 -0.17
CA GLY A 67 -24.57 4.37 0.96
C GLY A 67 -23.87 3.08 0.53
N ILE A 68 -23.20 2.42 1.49
CA ILE A 68 -22.42 1.19 1.24
C ILE A 68 -23.31 0.00 0.85
N ASP A 69 -24.57 0.01 1.30
CA ASP A 69 -25.62 -0.95 0.96
C ASP A 69 -26.48 -0.51 -0.24
N GLY A 70 -26.25 0.68 -0.80
CA GLY A 70 -27.03 1.27 -1.89
C GLY A 70 -28.45 1.70 -1.52
N HIS A 71 -28.82 1.62 -0.23
CA HIS A 71 -30.17 1.89 0.25
C HIS A 71 -30.24 3.04 1.26
N ASN A 72 -29.13 3.76 1.41
CA ASN A 72 -28.98 4.81 2.40
C ASN A 72 -28.43 6.12 1.79
N PRO A 73 -29.22 6.79 0.93
CA PRO A 73 -28.77 7.98 0.22
C PRO A 73 -28.45 9.13 1.18
N THR A 74 -27.53 10.02 0.77
CA THR A 74 -27.01 11.12 1.60
C THR A 74 -28.12 11.97 2.23
N ASP A 75 -29.16 12.33 1.48
CA ASP A 75 -30.26 13.16 1.99
C ASP A 75 -31.04 12.45 3.10
N ARG A 76 -31.31 11.15 2.91
CA ARG A 76 -31.98 10.32 3.92
C ARG A 76 -31.13 10.18 5.18
N ARG A 77 -29.82 9.91 5.04
CA ARG A 77 -28.88 9.85 6.17
C ARG A 77 -28.84 11.14 6.96
N ARG A 78 -28.82 12.27 6.26
CA ARG A 78 -28.80 13.60 6.87
C ARG A 78 -30.08 13.88 7.64
N GLU A 79 -31.24 13.55 7.07
CA GLU A 79 -32.52 13.73 7.77
C GLU A 79 -32.65 12.78 8.97
N GLU A 80 -32.26 11.51 8.83
CA GLU A 80 -32.23 10.55 9.95
C GLU A 80 -31.28 11.00 11.07
N LEU A 81 -30.11 11.57 10.73
CA LEU A 81 -29.22 12.20 11.70
C LEU A 81 -29.88 13.39 12.39
N LYS A 82 -30.49 14.29 11.63
CA LYS A 82 -31.21 15.46 12.16
C LYS A 82 -32.29 15.05 13.16
N GLN A 83 -33.16 14.12 12.79
CA GLN A 83 -34.23 13.65 13.68
C GLN A 83 -33.67 13.02 14.97
N ARG A 84 -32.60 12.22 14.87
CA ARG A 84 -31.93 11.64 16.05
C ARG A 84 -31.35 12.71 16.98
N VAL A 85 -30.69 13.73 16.42
CA VAL A 85 -30.09 14.82 17.20
C VAL A 85 -31.19 15.68 17.87
N LEU A 86 -32.25 16.04 17.13
CA LEU A 86 -33.37 16.79 17.70
C LEU A 86 -34.03 16.04 18.86
N ALA A 87 -34.26 14.74 18.71
CA ALA A 87 -34.79 13.89 19.77
C ALA A 87 -33.84 13.79 20.97
N GLN A 88 -32.53 13.66 20.73
CA GLN A 88 -31.51 13.61 21.79
C GLN A 88 -31.50 14.88 22.66
N TYR A 89 -31.71 16.05 22.05
CA TYR A 89 -31.74 17.34 22.75
C TYR A 89 -33.15 17.77 23.18
N GLY A 90 -34.20 17.02 22.82
CA GLY A 90 -35.59 17.32 23.19
C GLY A 90 -36.16 18.59 22.54
N VAL A 91 -35.65 18.99 21.37
CA VAL A 91 -36.08 20.22 20.66
C VAL A 91 -36.75 19.89 19.32
N GLY A 92 -37.62 20.80 18.84
CA GLY A 92 -38.36 20.60 17.60
C GLY A 92 -37.65 21.13 16.34
N ARG A 93 -36.66 22.01 16.49
CA ARG A 93 -35.98 22.68 15.38
C ARG A 93 -34.47 22.72 15.58
N VAL A 94 -33.73 22.79 14.46
CA VAL A 94 -32.26 22.78 14.46
C VAL A 94 -31.69 24.09 15.01
N GLU A 95 -32.44 25.18 14.88
CA GLU A 95 -32.08 26.49 15.43
C GLU A 95 -32.13 26.51 16.98
N ASP A 96 -32.94 25.65 17.58
CA ASP A 96 -33.11 25.54 19.03
C ASP A 96 -32.00 24.67 19.68
N LEU A 97 -31.12 24.06 18.87
CA LEU A 97 -30.05 23.22 19.39
C LEU A 97 -29.01 24.02 20.18
N PRO A 98 -28.50 23.47 21.30
CA PRO A 98 -27.44 24.11 22.06
C PRO A 98 -26.06 24.05 21.37
N VAL A 99 -25.98 23.42 20.20
CA VAL A 99 -24.77 23.11 19.42
C VAL A 99 -25.03 23.32 17.93
N ASN A 100 -23.98 23.43 17.12
CA ASN A 100 -24.10 23.56 15.68
C ASN A 100 -24.32 22.19 15.00
N PHE A 101 -25.51 21.98 14.44
CA PHE A 101 -25.83 20.76 13.70
C PHE A 101 -24.96 20.56 12.45
N GLY A 102 -24.48 21.64 11.84
CA GLY A 102 -23.55 21.59 10.72
C GLY A 102 -22.27 20.83 11.07
N GLY A 103 -21.68 21.08 12.23
CA GLY A 103 -20.50 20.35 12.71
C GLY A 103 -20.78 18.86 12.93
N ILE A 104 -21.93 18.54 13.52
CA ILE A 104 -22.39 17.13 13.70
C ILE A 104 -22.57 16.45 12.33
N SER A 105 -23.22 17.13 11.39
CA SER A 105 -23.46 16.60 10.04
C SER A 105 -22.16 16.42 9.25
N LEU A 106 -21.17 17.31 9.42
CA LEU A 106 -19.85 17.15 8.81
C LEU A 106 -19.14 15.92 9.36
N GLN A 107 -19.11 15.76 10.69
CA GLN A 107 -18.46 14.63 11.35
C GLN A 107 -19.10 13.29 10.96
N ALA A 108 -20.43 13.21 10.92
CA ALA A 108 -21.14 12.02 10.45
C ALA A 108 -20.86 11.71 8.96
N GLY A 109 -20.64 12.75 8.15
CA GLY A 109 -20.21 12.60 6.75
C GLY A 109 -18.81 12.01 6.63
N GLU A 110 -17.85 12.50 7.41
CA GLU A 110 -16.48 11.95 7.47
C GLU A 110 -16.51 10.49 7.91
N GLU A 111 -17.26 10.14 8.96
CA GLU A 111 -17.35 8.74 9.44
C GLU A 111 -17.96 7.78 8.43
N HIS A 112 -18.87 8.26 7.57
CA HIS A 112 -19.34 7.46 6.44
C HIS A 112 -18.27 7.35 5.36
N GLY A 113 -17.65 8.47 5.00
CA GLY A 113 -16.58 8.51 4.01
C GLY A 113 -15.43 7.58 4.37
N ASP A 114 -14.97 7.63 5.61
CA ASP A 114 -13.95 6.77 6.18
C ASP A 114 -14.26 5.29 5.93
N ARG A 115 -15.51 4.86 6.20
CA ARG A 115 -15.92 3.46 5.96
C ARG A 115 -15.92 3.07 4.48
N VAL A 116 -16.36 3.98 3.61
CA VAL A 116 -16.35 3.76 2.15
C VAL A 116 -14.90 3.62 1.69
N PHE A 117 -14.04 4.57 2.02
CA PHE A 117 -12.63 4.58 1.61
C PHE A 117 -11.85 3.39 2.19
N ASP A 118 -12.02 3.07 3.47
CA ASP A 118 -11.36 1.92 4.12
C ASP A 118 -11.70 0.61 3.41
N ARG A 119 -12.96 0.45 3.02
CA ARG A 119 -13.42 -0.72 2.28
C ARG A 119 -12.81 -0.82 0.89
N HIS A 120 -12.80 0.27 0.11
CA HIS A 120 -12.27 0.26 -1.26
C HIS A 120 -10.75 0.17 -1.29
N TYR A 121 -10.04 0.98 -0.50
CA TYR A 121 -8.59 0.90 -0.38
C TYR A 121 -8.14 -0.41 0.26
N GLY A 122 -8.86 -0.94 1.24
CA GLY A 122 -8.55 -2.24 1.84
C GLY A 122 -8.57 -3.38 0.81
N ARG A 123 -9.57 -3.42 -0.07
CA ARG A 123 -9.64 -4.38 -1.19
C ARG A 123 -8.49 -4.18 -2.18
N LEU A 124 -8.24 -2.93 -2.56
CA LEU A 124 -7.17 -2.57 -3.50
C LEU A 124 -5.79 -2.98 -2.96
N TRP A 125 -5.50 -2.65 -1.71
CA TRP A 125 -4.23 -2.98 -1.07
C TRP A 125 -4.07 -4.49 -0.89
N THR A 126 -5.14 -5.22 -0.58
CA THR A 126 -5.10 -6.68 -0.51
C THR A 126 -4.75 -7.31 -1.86
N ALA A 127 -5.30 -6.77 -2.95
CA ALA A 127 -4.96 -7.23 -4.30
C ALA A 127 -3.47 -6.98 -4.61
N TYR A 128 -2.97 -5.77 -4.35
CA TYR A 128 -1.56 -5.43 -4.56
C TYR A 128 -0.60 -6.24 -3.69
N GLU A 129 -0.95 -6.53 -2.44
CA GLU A 129 -0.14 -7.37 -1.56
C GLU A 129 0.00 -8.80 -2.11
N ARG A 130 -1.10 -9.37 -2.63
CA ARG A 130 -1.08 -10.68 -3.29
C ARG A 130 -0.30 -10.65 -4.60
N GLN A 131 -0.41 -9.58 -5.38
CA GLN A 131 0.37 -9.39 -6.59
C GLN A 131 1.88 -9.29 -6.29
N ASN A 132 2.26 -8.54 -5.26
CA ASN A 132 3.65 -8.42 -4.82
C ASN A 132 4.22 -9.79 -4.38
N ARG A 133 3.40 -10.64 -3.74
CA ARG A 133 3.82 -12.00 -3.37
C ARG A 133 4.15 -12.88 -4.57
N VAL A 134 3.42 -12.74 -5.67
CA VAL A 134 3.74 -13.44 -6.94
C VAL A 134 5.09 -12.96 -7.49
N HIS A 135 5.36 -11.65 -7.44
CA HIS A 135 6.65 -11.10 -7.83
C HIS A 135 7.79 -11.61 -6.94
N GLU A 136 7.60 -11.67 -5.62
CA GLU A 136 8.59 -12.24 -4.71
C GLU A 136 8.95 -13.69 -5.06
N ILE A 137 7.95 -14.52 -5.41
CA ILE A 137 8.18 -15.92 -5.82
C ILE A 137 8.98 -15.99 -7.12
N ALA A 138 8.79 -15.04 -8.05
CA ALA A 138 9.58 -14.97 -9.27
C ALA A 138 11.09 -14.81 -9.00
N ALA A 139 11.48 -14.35 -7.81
CA ALA A 139 12.89 -14.26 -7.43
C ALA A 139 13.60 -15.62 -7.30
N LEU A 140 12.86 -16.74 -7.29
CA LEU A 140 13.44 -18.09 -7.43
C LEU A 140 14.23 -18.24 -8.75
N ILE A 141 13.74 -17.64 -9.83
CA ILE A 141 14.33 -17.73 -11.18
C ILE A 141 14.94 -16.40 -11.65
N ALA A 142 14.57 -15.29 -11.00
CA ALA A 142 15.00 -13.94 -11.32
C ALA A 142 15.59 -13.24 -10.07
N PRO A 143 16.86 -13.51 -9.69
CA PRO A 143 17.45 -13.03 -8.44
C PRO A 143 17.43 -11.49 -8.29
N LEU A 144 17.43 -10.76 -9.40
CA LEU A 144 17.31 -9.30 -9.41
C LEU A 144 16.04 -8.81 -8.70
N VAL A 145 14.94 -9.58 -8.75
CA VAL A 145 13.69 -9.24 -8.08
C VAL A 145 13.86 -9.22 -6.56
N ALA A 146 14.50 -10.22 -5.97
CA ALA A 146 14.76 -10.22 -4.53
C ALA A 146 15.71 -9.09 -4.10
N ILE A 147 16.74 -8.79 -4.92
CA ILE A 147 17.65 -7.65 -4.65
C ILE A 147 16.85 -6.34 -4.65
N ARG A 148 15.99 -6.14 -5.65
CA ARG A 148 15.16 -4.94 -5.76
C ARG A 148 14.21 -4.81 -4.56
N ASN A 149 13.53 -5.89 -4.17
CA ASN A 149 12.61 -5.89 -3.04
C ASN A 149 13.31 -5.54 -1.72
N VAL A 150 14.45 -6.19 -1.44
CA VAL A 150 15.25 -5.89 -0.24
C VAL A 150 15.77 -4.46 -0.27
N SER A 151 16.30 -4.00 -1.41
CA SER A 151 16.81 -2.63 -1.57
C SER A 151 15.73 -1.59 -1.31
N MET A 152 14.57 -1.70 -1.97
CA MET A 152 13.45 -0.77 -1.78
C MET A 152 12.88 -0.85 -0.36
N GLY A 153 12.80 -2.06 0.22
CA GLY A 153 12.34 -2.24 1.60
C GLY A 153 13.24 -1.54 2.62
N VAL A 154 14.55 -1.74 2.53
CA VAL A 154 15.52 -1.08 3.44
C VAL A 154 15.55 0.44 3.20
N ALA A 155 15.39 0.89 1.96
CA ALA A 155 15.32 2.30 1.62
C ALA A 155 13.96 2.96 1.97
N GLY A 156 12.95 2.19 2.38
CA GLY A 156 11.60 2.70 2.62
C GLY A 156 10.89 3.23 1.36
N THR A 157 11.30 2.77 0.18
CA THR A 157 10.74 3.18 -1.13
C THR A 157 9.87 2.10 -1.76
N ASP A 158 9.59 1.03 -1.02
CA ASP A 158 8.70 -0.04 -1.46
C ASP A 158 7.22 0.32 -1.25
N TRP A 159 6.36 -0.55 -1.78
CA TRP A 159 4.92 -0.40 -1.65
C TRP A 159 4.44 -0.50 -0.20
N TRP A 160 5.11 -1.29 0.64
CA TRP A 160 4.70 -1.47 2.03
C TRP A 160 4.94 -0.21 2.87
N ALA A 161 6.09 0.44 2.70
CA ALA A 161 6.36 1.75 3.29
C ALA A 161 5.39 2.82 2.80
N HIS A 162 5.03 2.81 1.51
CA HIS A 162 4.00 3.71 0.98
C HIS A 162 2.63 3.49 1.64
N LYS A 163 2.18 2.23 1.77
CA LYS A 163 0.92 1.88 2.44
C LYS A 163 0.92 2.33 3.90
N ASP A 164 2.02 2.12 4.61
CA ASP A 164 2.14 2.49 6.03
C ASP A 164 2.08 4.01 6.22
N PHE A 165 2.83 4.76 5.40
CA PHE A 165 2.75 6.22 5.36
C PHE A 165 1.34 6.73 5.05
N ALA A 166 0.71 6.18 4.01
CA ALA A 166 -0.63 6.59 3.60
C ALA A 166 -1.67 6.38 4.72
N ARG A 167 -1.56 5.27 5.46
CA ARG A 167 -2.40 5.01 6.63
C ARG A 167 -2.12 5.98 7.77
N ALA A 168 -0.85 6.25 8.09
CA ALA A 168 -0.48 7.19 9.15
C ALA A 168 -1.00 8.62 8.84
N ALA A 169 -0.85 9.05 7.58
CA ALA A 169 -1.37 10.34 7.12
C ALA A 169 -2.91 10.42 7.18
N GLU A 170 -3.60 9.32 6.89
CA GLU A 170 -5.05 9.23 6.96
C GLU A 170 -5.57 9.24 8.40
N GLU A 171 -4.92 8.51 9.32
CA GLU A 171 -5.24 8.54 10.76
C GLU A 171 -5.06 9.96 11.34
N TYR A 172 -3.99 10.65 10.91
CA TYR A 172 -3.77 12.06 11.23
C TYR A 172 -4.89 12.96 10.68
N ARG A 173 -5.25 12.81 9.39
CA ARG A 173 -6.33 13.57 8.73
C ARG A 173 -7.64 13.43 9.50
N ARG A 174 -8.04 12.20 9.86
CA ARG A 174 -9.27 11.92 10.61
C ARG A 174 -9.27 12.58 11.97
N THR A 175 -8.13 12.55 12.67
CA THR A 175 -7.98 13.19 13.98
C THR A 175 -8.14 14.71 13.85
N LEU A 176 -7.45 15.32 12.90
CA LEU A 176 -7.53 16.74 12.63
C LEU A 176 -8.95 17.17 12.25
N GLN A 177 -9.59 16.47 11.32
CA GLN A 177 -10.97 16.79 10.92
C GLN A 177 -11.97 16.65 12.06
N ARG A 178 -11.83 15.62 12.90
CA ARG A 178 -12.68 15.49 14.09
C ARG A 178 -12.53 16.69 15.02
N GLN A 179 -11.28 17.10 15.30
CA GLN A 179 -11.04 18.31 16.09
C GLN A 179 -11.69 19.55 15.48
N LEU A 180 -11.61 19.73 14.16
CA LEU A 180 -12.23 20.86 13.45
C LEU A 180 -13.77 20.79 13.51
N ASN A 181 -14.35 19.63 13.22
CA ASN A 181 -15.80 19.43 13.23
C ASN A 181 -16.40 19.56 14.64
N ASP A 182 -15.71 19.04 15.66
CA ASP A 182 -16.09 19.20 17.07
C ASP A 182 -16.00 20.67 17.47
N ASN A 183 -14.94 21.37 17.04
CA ASN A 183 -14.78 22.79 17.34
C ASN A 183 -15.93 23.61 16.75
N ILE A 184 -16.33 23.36 15.50
CA ILE A 184 -17.54 23.95 14.89
C ILE A 184 -18.78 23.60 15.71
N THR A 185 -18.95 22.32 16.07
CA THR A 185 -20.13 21.81 16.79
C THR A 185 -20.35 22.53 18.12
N PHE A 186 -19.29 22.69 18.92
CA PHE A 186 -19.42 23.16 20.31
C PHE A 186 -19.17 24.67 20.48
N ASN A 187 -18.50 25.34 19.53
CA ASN A 187 -18.17 26.77 19.64
C ASN A 187 -18.99 27.68 18.73
N SER A 188 -20.02 27.15 18.08
CA SER A 188 -20.93 27.95 17.23
C SER A 188 -22.37 27.44 17.32
N ARG A 189 -23.30 28.18 16.72
CA ARG A 189 -24.71 27.77 16.59
C ARG A 189 -25.12 27.60 15.14
N THR A 190 -26.10 26.74 14.90
CA THR A 190 -26.68 26.55 13.57
C THR A 190 -27.13 27.89 12.99
N GLY A 191 -26.71 28.19 11.75
CA GLY A 191 -27.04 29.45 11.07
C GLY A 191 -26.08 30.61 11.36
N GLN A 192 -25.09 30.45 12.24
CA GLN A 192 -24.03 31.43 12.45
C GLN A 192 -22.84 31.17 11.53
N THR A 193 -22.23 32.25 11.04
CA THR A 193 -20.90 32.18 10.41
C THR A 193 -19.87 31.98 11.51
N TYR A 194 -19.13 30.88 11.45
CA TYR A 194 -18.06 30.56 12.40
C TYR A 194 -16.68 30.74 11.76
N LEU A 195 -15.80 31.44 12.46
CA LEU A 195 -14.39 31.56 12.12
C LEU A 195 -13.56 31.17 13.34
N ALA A 196 -12.76 30.11 13.18
CA ALA A 196 -11.86 29.66 14.22
C ALA A 196 -10.73 30.68 14.46
N ASN A 197 -10.39 30.91 15.73
CA ASN A 197 -9.27 31.76 16.10
C ASN A 197 -7.92 31.00 16.01
N ALA A 198 -6.81 31.72 16.14
CA ALA A 198 -5.46 31.15 16.08
C ALA A 198 -5.21 30.02 17.10
N SER A 199 -5.90 30.03 18.24
CA SER A 199 -5.68 29.04 19.31
C SER A 199 -6.12 27.63 18.94
N LEU A 200 -7.09 27.48 18.03
CA LEU A 200 -7.46 26.16 17.50
C LEU A 200 -6.32 25.57 16.67
N TRP A 201 -5.74 26.38 15.79
CA TRP A 201 -4.67 25.95 14.89
C TRP A 201 -3.39 25.59 15.65
N SER A 202 -3.10 26.25 16.77
CA SER A 202 -1.96 25.88 17.63
C SER A 202 -2.16 24.57 18.38
N GLN A 203 -3.39 24.04 18.50
CA GLN A 203 -3.67 22.75 19.14
C GLN A 203 -3.51 21.56 18.18
N ALA A 204 -3.50 21.81 16.87
CA ALA A 204 -3.23 20.77 15.88
C ALA A 204 -1.75 20.39 15.95
N ALA A 205 -1.47 19.19 16.46
CA ALA A 205 -0.12 18.64 16.47
C ALA A 205 0.41 18.54 15.02
N PRO A 206 1.70 18.84 14.75
CA PRO A 206 2.28 18.57 13.45
C PRO A 206 2.19 17.08 13.09
N PHE A 207 2.03 16.79 11.80
CA PHE A 207 2.16 15.41 11.32
C PHE A 207 3.64 15.00 11.33
N GLU A 208 3.97 14.06 12.22
CA GLU A 208 5.29 13.44 12.29
C GLU A 208 5.15 11.96 11.94
N TYR A 209 5.78 11.55 10.84
CA TYR A 209 5.77 10.16 10.41
C TYR A 209 6.98 9.42 10.98
N GLU A 210 6.71 8.36 11.76
CA GLU A 210 7.74 7.41 12.19
C GLU A 210 7.90 6.30 11.15
N PRO A 211 9.04 6.20 10.47
CA PRO A 211 9.26 5.17 9.47
C PRO A 211 9.35 3.78 10.11
N LEU A 212 9.05 2.76 9.29
CA LEU A 212 9.13 1.35 9.68
C LEU A 212 10.53 0.98 10.18
N VAL A 213 10.60 0.47 11.40
CA VAL A 213 11.87 -0.02 11.97
C VAL A 213 12.44 -1.19 11.15
N LEU A 214 13.77 -1.23 11.04
CA LEU A 214 14.50 -2.19 10.20
C LEU A 214 14.10 -3.66 10.48
N SER A 215 13.85 -4.01 11.75
CA SER A 215 13.46 -5.37 12.12
C SER A 215 12.12 -5.80 11.49
N ARG A 216 11.16 -4.88 11.36
CA ARG A 216 9.88 -5.16 10.69
C ARG A 216 10.08 -5.26 9.17
N VAL A 217 10.91 -4.41 8.58
CA VAL A 217 11.29 -4.47 7.16
C VAL A 217 11.93 -5.82 6.82
N VAL A 218 12.91 -6.26 7.61
CA VAL A 218 13.57 -7.56 7.41
C VAL A 218 12.59 -8.72 7.51
N ARG A 219 11.67 -8.67 8.49
CA ARG A 219 10.63 -9.70 8.64
C ARG A 219 9.64 -9.71 7.49
N HIS A 220 9.21 -8.54 7.00
CA HIS A 220 8.32 -8.43 5.85
C HIS A 220 8.97 -9.03 4.60
N HIS A 221 10.24 -8.70 4.36
CA HIS A 221 11.03 -9.17 3.21
C HIS A 221 11.77 -10.50 3.44
N ALA A 222 11.40 -11.28 4.46
CA ALA A 222 12.13 -12.49 4.86
C ALA A 222 12.27 -13.51 3.71
N LEU A 223 11.25 -13.65 2.86
CA LEU A 223 11.32 -14.52 1.68
C LEU A 223 12.39 -14.02 0.69
N SER A 224 12.41 -12.73 0.37
CA SER A 224 13.40 -12.14 -0.53
C SER A 224 14.82 -12.33 0.02
N PHE A 225 15.03 -12.12 1.33
CA PHE A 225 16.32 -12.41 1.98
C PHE A 225 16.71 -13.89 1.88
N ALA A 226 15.79 -14.81 2.18
CA ALA A 226 16.04 -16.25 2.08
C ALA A 226 16.42 -16.67 0.65
N LEU A 227 15.73 -16.12 -0.35
CA LEU A 227 16.02 -16.39 -1.76
C LEU A 227 17.41 -15.86 -2.17
N LEU A 228 17.84 -14.70 -1.66
CA LEU A 228 19.20 -14.22 -1.88
C LEU A 228 20.25 -15.16 -1.28
N VAL A 229 20.00 -15.70 -0.08
CA VAL A 229 20.89 -16.69 0.54
C VAL A 229 20.96 -17.96 -0.32
N VAL A 230 19.83 -18.46 -0.79
CA VAL A 230 19.77 -19.62 -1.69
C VAL A 230 20.59 -19.36 -2.96
N TRP A 231 20.45 -18.20 -3.58
CA TRP A 231 21.24 -17.82 -4.76
C TRP A 231 22.74 -17.71 -4.48
N CYS A 232 23.13 -17.18 -3.32
CA CYS A 232 24.53 -17.12 -2.91
C CYS A 232 25.13 -18.52 -2.70
N VAL A 233 24.40 -19.41 -2.02
CA VAL A 233 24.83 -20.81 -1.81
C VAL A 233 24.92 -21.55 -3.14
N ALA A 234 23.91 -21.42 -4.01
CA ALA A 234 23.90 -22.03 -5.33
C ALA A 234 25.10 -21.55 -6.18
N ALA A 235 25.37 -20.25 -6.18
CA ALA A 235 26.51 -19.68 -6.90
C ALA A 235 27.87 -20.15 -6.35
N ALA A 236 28.01 -20.25 -5.03
CA ALA A 236 29.22 -20.78 -4.41
C ALA A 236 29.45 -22.26 -4.74
N ALA A 237 28.39 -23.08 -4.68
CA ALA A 237 28.44 -24.48 -5.07
C ALA A 237 28.83 -24.64 -6.55
N LEU A 238 28.17 -23.89 -7.43
CA LEU A 238 28.45 -23.87 -8.86
C LEU A 238 29.91 -23.47 -9.17
N ALA A 239 30.43 -22.43 -8.50
CA ALA A 239 31.82 -22.02 -8.65
C ALA A 239 32.81 -23.08 -8.15
N PHE A 240 32.51 -23.76 -7.04
CA PHE A 240 33.33 -24.85 -6.51
C PHE A 240 33.41 -26.05 -7.48
N PHE A 241 32.28 -26.47 -8.05
CA PHE A 241 32.25 -27.55 -9.04
C PHE A 241 32.94 -27.16 -10.35
N ALA A 242 32.77 -25.92 -10.80
CA ALA A 242 33.48 -25.36 -11.95
C ALA A 242 35.00 -25.42 -11.76
N ALA A 243 35.50 -24.98 -10.60
CA ALA A 243 36.93 -24.99 -10.28
C ALA A 243 37.51 -26.42 -10.26
N LYS A 244 36.76 -27.41 -9.76
CA LYS A 244 37.18 -28.82 -9.81
C LYS A 244 37.31 -29.33 -11.24
N ARG A 245 36.38 -28.96 -12.12
CA ARG A 245 36.38 -29.41 -13.51
C ARG A 245 37.55 -28.85 -14.31
N VAL A 246 37.82 -27.55 -14.17
CA VAL A 246 38.93 -26.87 -14.87
C VAL A 246 40.31 -27.40 -14.43
N ARG A 247 40.43 -27.97 -13.22
CA ARG A 247 41.67 -28.58 -12.72
C ARG A 247 41.94 -30.00 -13.26
N LEU A 248 40.97 -30.63 -13.90
CA LEU A 248 41.04 -32.02 -14.37
C LEU A 248 41.31 -32.12 -15.89
N ASP A 249 41.38 -31.00 -16.59
CA ASP A 249 41.89 -30.86 -17.96
C ASP A 249 43.29 -30.24 -17.93
#